data_AF-A0A539E6H4-F1
#
_entry.id   AF-A0A539E6H4-F1
#
_cell.length_a   1.000
_cell.length_b   1.000
_cell.length_c   1.000
_cell.angle_alpha   90.00
_cell.angle_beta   90.00
_cell.angle_gamma   90.00
#
_symmetry.space_group_name_H-M   'P 1'
#
loop_
_entity.id
_entity.type
_entity.pdbx_description
1 polymer ?
#
loop_
_entity_poly.entity_id
_entity_poly.type
_entity_poly.pdbx_seq_one_letter_code
_entity_poly.pdbx_strand_id
1 'polypeptide(L)'
;YNPQGPALPPEQGALQAAYKQELHDRFGILFNQLFALTNMPIQRFGSTLISKGQFNDYMRLLKESYAAANLSSVMCRSLVSVDWQGFLYDCDFNQQLGLPMPGKGRPHLRDLLHEAIEEHPIRVADHCYGCTAGQGSSCGGAL
;
A
#
# COMPACT_ATOMS: atom_id res chain seq x y z
N TYR A 1 -6.80 6.38 8.70
CA TYR A 1 -7.26 7.52 7.91
C TYR A 1 -6.86 7.30 6.46
N ASN A 2 -7.84 7.39 5.56
CA ASN A 2 -7.60 7.38 4.12
C ASN A 2 -8.16 8.70 3.57
N PRO A 3 -7.42 9.41 2.71
CA PRO A 3 -7.93 10.61 2.06
C PRO A 3 -9.22 10.35 1.27
N GLN A 4 -10.10 11.33 1.16
CA GLN A 4 -11.35 11.20 0.37
C GLN A 4 -11.12 11.29 -1.15
N GLY A 5 -9.91 11.62 -1.60
CA GLY A 5 -9.61 11.87 -3.01
C GLY A 5 -8.15 11.61 -3.38
N PRO A 6 -7.70 12.11 -4.54
CA PRO A 6 -6.32 11.95 -5.05
C PRO A 6 -5.34 12.88 -4.34
N ALA A 7 -5.21 12.73 -3.04
CA ALA A 7 -4.23 13.46 -2.22
C ALA A 7 -3.45 12.48 -1.35
N LEU A 8 -2.28 12.90 -0.90
CA LEU A 8 -1.56 12.19 0.16
C LEU A 8 -2.21 12.46 1.51
N PRO A 9 -2.15 11.49 2.44
CA PRO A 9 -2.61 11.75 3.80
C PRO A 9 -1.71 12.78 4.51
N PRO A 10 -2.26 13.50 5.50
CA PRO A 10 -1.45 14.29 6.44
C PRO A 10 -0.47 13.42 7.22
N GLU A 11 0.48 14.08 7.90
CA GLU A 11 1.41 13.43 8.82
C GLU A 11 0.64 12.67 9.93
N GLN A 12 1.03 11.41 10.15
CA GLN A 12 0.28 10.46 10.97
C GLN A 12 0.23 10.86 12.45
N GLY A 13 1.32 11.37 13.02
CA GLY A 13 1.43 11.78 14.41
C GLY A 13 0.50 12.95 14.76
N ALA A 14 0.54 14.02 13.97
CA ALA A 14 -0.34 15.16 14.10
C ALA A 14 -1.81 14.77 13.95
N LEU A 15 -2.11 13.92 12.95
CA LEU A 15 -3.47 13.43 12.71
C LEU A 15 -3.97 12.52 13.86
N GLN A 16 -3.10 11.67 14.41
CA GLN A 16 -3.39 10.83 15.55
C GLN A 16 -3.73 11.67 16.79
N ALA A 17 -2.92 12.69 17.10
CA ALA A 17 -3.15 13.56 18.25
C ALA A 17 -4.50 14.27 18.15
N ALA A 18 -4.81 14.84 16.99
CA ALA A 18 -6.09 15.50 16.73
C ALA A 18 -7.28 14.53 16.89
N TYR A 19 -7.19 13.32 16.31
CA TYR A 19 -8.26 12.33 16.42
C TYR A 19 -8.45 11.83 17.86
N LYS A 20 -7.38 11.65 18.64
CA LYS A 20 -7.49 11.25 20.04
C LYS A 20 -8.24 12.29 20.85
N GLN A 21 -7.93 13.57 20.67
CA GLN A 21 -8.60 14.65 21.37
C GLN A 21 -10.08 14.73 20.98
N GLU A 22 -10.39 14.85 19.68
CA GLU A 22 -11.76 15.02 19.20
C GLU A 22 -12.67 13.84 19.54
N LEU A 23 -12.17 12.60 19.42
CA LEU A 23 -12.96 11.41 19.71
C LEU A 23 -13.17 11.20 21.22
N HIS A 24 -12.19 11.57 22.04
CA HIS A 24 -12.34 11.55 23.50
C HIS A 24 -13.35 12.62 23.95
N ASP A 25 -13.16 13.88 23.54
CA ASP A 25 -13.93 15.00 24.08
C ASP A 25 -15.42 14.92 23.70
N ARG A 26 -15.72 14.38 22.51
CA ARG A 26 -17.09 14.29 22.00
C ARG A 26 -17.79 12.96 22.32
N PHE A 27 -17.03 11.87 22.43
CA PHE A 27 -17.60 10.52 22.47
C PHE A 27 -17.01 9.62 23.58
N GLY A 28 -16.00 10.07 24.32
CA GLY A 28 -15.27 9.26 25.30
C GLY A 28 -14.49 8.10 24.67
N ILE A 29 -14.21 8.16 23.37
CA ILE A 29 -13.53 7.09 22.64
C ILE A 29 -12.03 7.22 22.81
N LEU A 30 -11.38 6.13 23.19
CA LEU A 30 -9.93 5.99 23.31
C LEU A 30 -9.42 4.99 22.28
N PHE A 31 -8.26 5.25 21.70
CA PHE A 31 -7.57 4.32 20.81
C PHE A 31 -6.04 4.45 20.93
N ASN A 32 -5.33 3.41 20.53
CA ASN A 32 -3.87 3.35 20.69
C ASN A 32 -3.13 4.06 19.55
N GLN A 33 -3.41 3.64 18.31
CA GLN A 33 -2.70 4.09 17.12
C GLN A 33 -3.67 4.46 15.99
N LEU A 34 -3.30 5.48 15.21
CA LEU A 34 -3.95 5.82 13.94
C LEU A 34 -2.96 5.58 12.81
N PHE A 35 -3.40 4.86 11.79
CA PHE A 35 -2.62 4.67 10.57
C PHE A 35 -3.13 5.57 9.45
N ALA A 36 -2.24 6.27 8.78
CA ALA A 36 -2.56 7.10 7.62
C ALA A 36 -2.14 6.37 6.33
N LEU A 37 -3.10 6.09 5.45
CA LEU A 37 -2.89 5.26 4.27
C LEU A 37 -3.16 6.04 2.98
N THR A 38 -2.23 5.96 2.05
CA THR A 38 -2.40 6.48 0.69
C THR A 38 -3.39 5.61 -0.09
N ASN A 39 -4.27 6.24 -0.88
CA ASN A 39 -5.21 5.50 -1.72
C ASN A 39 -4.47 4.91 -2.92
N MET A 40 -4.50 3.59 -3.07
CA MET A 40 -3.82 2.94 -4.19
C MET A 40 -4.54 3.22 -5.52
N PRO A 41 -3.82 3.63 -6.59
CA PRO A 41 -4.40 4.02 -7.87
C PRO A 41 -4.82 2.80 -8.73
N ILE A 42 -5.54 1.85 -8.13
CA ILE A 42 -5.93 0.58 -8.74
C ILE A 42 -7.45 0.36 -8.64
N GLN A 43 -7.97 -0.57 -9.45
CA GLN A 43 -9.36 -1.03 -9.41
C GLN A 43 -10.36 0.13 -9.28
N ARG A 44 -11.31 0.07 -8.34
CA ARG A 44 -12.38 1.07 -8.18
C ARG A 44 -11.86 2.51 -8.08
N PHE A 45 -10.81 2.76 -7.31
CA PHE A 45 -10.26 4.11 -7.17
C PHE A 45 -9.57 4.55 -8.46
N GLY A 46 -8.75 3.68 -9.06
CA GLY A 46 -8.14 3.92 -10.37
C GLY A 46 -9.17 4.24 -11.46
N SER A 47 -10.25 3.46 -11.58
CA SER A 47 -11.35 3.72 -12.51
C SER A 47 -12.03 5.07 -12.25
N THR A 48 -12.21 5.44 -10.99
CA THR A 48 -12.77 6.75 -10.61
C THR A 48 -11.86 7.88 -11.09
N LEU A 49 -10.55 7.77 -10.86
CA LEU A 49 -9.57 8.76 -11.32
C LEU A 49 -9.56 8.89 -12.84
N ILE A 50 -9.63 7.77 -13.58
CA ILE A 50 -9.70 7.78 -15.05
C ILE A 50 -10.97 8.51 -15.51
N SER A 51 -12.13 8.17 -14.95
CA SER A 51 -13.43 8.78 -15.32
C SER A 51 -13.47 10.29 -15.08
N LYS A 52 -12.70 10.78 -14.11
CA LYS A 52 -12.58 12.20 -13.76
C LYS A 52 -11.41 12.91 -14.43
N GLY A 53 -10.61 12.21 -15.25
CA GLY A 53 -9.39 12.76 -15.87
C GLY A 53 -8.25 13.05 -14.88
N GLN A 54 -8.30 12.49 -13.68
CA GLN A 54 -7.35 12.78 -12.57
C GLN A 54 -6.23 11.73 -12.43
N PHE A 55 -6.29 10.64 -13.19
CA PHE A 55 -5.36 9.51 -13.02
C PHE A 55 -3.90 9.92 -13.21
N ASN A 56 -3.59 10.61 -14.31
CA ASN A 56 -2.21 10.99 -14.63
C ASN A 56 -1.64 12.00 -13.63
N ASP A 57 -2.44 12.97 -13.17
CA ASP A 57 -1.99 13.95 -12.16
C ASP A 57 -1.79 13.28 -10.80
N TYR A 58 -2.65 12.33 -10.42
CA TYR A 58 -2.46 11.58 -9.20
C TYR A 58 -1.20 10.69 -9.27
N MET A 59 -0.99 10.01 -10.39
CA MET A 59 0.24 9.25 -10.61
C MET A 59 1.50 10.13 -10.57
N ARG A 60 1.42 11.36 -11.10
CA ARG A 60 2.50 12.34 -10.99
C ARG A 60 2.77 12.70 -9.53
N LEU A 61 1.73 13.02 -8.76
CA LEU A 61 1.84 13.30 -7.32
C LEU A 61 2.56 12.16 -6.56
N LEU A 62 2.16 10.91 -6.80
CA LEU A 62 2.77 9.75 -6.15
C LEU A 62 4.25 9.60 -6.52
N LYS A 63 4.60 9.83 -7.79
CA LYS A 63 6.00 9.76 -8.27
C LYS A 63 6.86 10.89 -7.72
N GLU A 64 6.35 12.12 -7.72
CA GLU A 64 7.03 13.31 -7.18
C GLU A 64 7.20 13.23 -5.66
N SER A 65 6.30 12.54 -4.97
CA SER A 65 6.36 12.35 -3.52
C SER A 65 7.12 11.09 -3.10
N TYR A 66 7.80 10.41 -4.01
CA TYR A 66 8.60 9.24 -3.70
C TYR A 66 9.64 9.56 -2.61
N ALA A 67 9.67 8.75 -1.56
CA ALA A 67 10.64 8.83 -0.49
C ALA A 67 11.43 7.51 -0.39
N ALA A 68 12.73 7.55 -0.71
CA ALA A 68 13.58 6.37 -0.68
C ALA A 68 13.67 5.71 0.71
N ALA A 69 13.54 6.51 1.79
CA ALA A 69 13.51 6.00 3.16
C ALA A 69 12.39 4.96 3.37
N ASN A 70 11.25 5.14 2.69
CA ASN A 70 10.10 4.24 2.80
C ASN A 70 10.37 2.86 2.21
N LEU A 71 11.33 2.71 1.29
CA LEU A 71 11.65 1.43 0.67
C LEU A 71 12.01 0.36 1.70
N SER A 72 12.69 0.72 2.79
CA SER A 72 13.06 -0.23 3.85
C SER A 72 11.84 -0.81 4.59
N SER A 73 10.72 -0.08 4.57
CA SER A 73 9.51 -0.39 5.32
C SER A 73 8.39 -1.04 4.48
N VAL A 74 8.53 -1.12 3.16
CA VAL A 74 7.46 -1.70 2.32
C VAL A 74 7.29 -3.19 2.59
N MET A 75 6.03 -3.61 2.74
CA MET A 75 5.67 -4.97 3.13
C MET A 75 6.10 -6.05 2.15
N CYS A 76 6.17 -5.76 0.85
CA CYS A 76 6.58 -6.74 -0.17
C CYS A 76 8.04 -7.21 -0.03
N ARG A 77 8.83 -6.63 0.89
CA ARG A 77 10.20 -7.11 1.20
C ARG A 77 10.23 -8.23 2.22
N SER A 78 9.19 -8.38 3.03
CA SER A 78 9.15 -9.34 4.14
C SER A 78 7.90 -10.21 4.15
N LEU A 79 6.93 -9.92 3.29
CA LEU A 79 5.65 -10.60 3.21
C LEU A 79 5.35 -11.01 1.78
N VAL A 80 4.62 -12.12 1.65
CA VAL A 80 4.07 -12.64 0.40
C VAL A 80 2.55 -12.69 0.52
N SER A 81 1.84 -12.42 -0.56
CA SER A 81 0.39 -12.61 -0.66
C SER A 81 0.08 -13.92 -1.36
N VAL A 82 -0.94 -14.64 -0.86
CA VAL A 82 -1.35 -15.94 -1.39
C VAL A 82 -2.83 -15.87 -1.74
N ASP A 83 -3.18 -16.24 -2.98
CA ASP A 83 -4.59 -16.32 -3.37
C ASP A 83 -5.28 -17.56 -2.83
N TRP A 84 -6.60 -17.63 -3.00
CA TRP A 84 -7.42 -18.74 -2.52
C TRP A 84 -7.13 -20.09 -3.20
N GLN A 85 -6.44 -20.08 -4.35
CA GLN A 85 -5.98 -21.28 -5.05
C GLN A 85 -4.57 -21.68 -4.62
N GLY A 86 -3.91 -20.87 -3.80
CA GLY A 86 -2.55 -21.09 -3.32
C GLY A 86 -1.46 -20.46 -4.18
N PHE A 87 -1.77 -19.63 -5.19
CA PHE A 87 -0.73 -18.97 -6.00
C PHE A 87 -0.16 -17.74 -5.31
N LEU A 88 1.13 -17.49 -5.54
CA LEU A 88 1.90 -16.45 -4.85
C LEU A 88 1.99 -15.15 -5.64
N TYR A 89 2.01 -14.06 -4.88
CA TYR A 89 2.14 -12.68 -5.34
C TYR A 89 3.03 -11.92 -4.36
N ASP A 90 3.83 -10.96 -4.83
CA ASP A 90 4.71 -10.18 -3.93
C ASP A 90 3.95 -9.28 -2.95
N CYS A 91 2.70 -8.92 -3.27
CA CYS A 91 1.82 -8.16 -2.39
C CYS A 91 0.34 -8.36 -2.77
N ASP A 92 -0.54 -7.89 -1.90
CA ASP A 92 -1.99 -7.90 -2.09
C ASP A 92 -2.40 -7.06 -3.31
N PHE A 93 -1.77 -5.92 -3.57
CA PHE A 93 -2.07 -5.11 -4.76
C PHE A 93 -1.67 -5.80 -6.07
N ASN A 94 -0.53 -6.50 -6.09
CA ASN A 94 -0.15 -7.36 -7.21
C ASN A 94 -1.20 -8.48 -7.40
N GLN A 95 -1.70 -9.07 -6.32
CA GLN A 95 -2.80 -10.03 -6.39
C GLN A 95 -4.09 -9.42 -6.96
N GLN A 96 -4.50 -8.23 -6.51
CA GLN A 96 -5.68 -7.53 -7.02
C GLN A 96 -5.54 -7.14 -8.51
N LEU A 97 -4.31 -6.99 -9.00
CA LEU A 97 -4.02 -6.70 -10.41
C LEU A 97 -3.72 -7.95 -11.25
N GLY A 98 -3.72 -9.14 -10.66
CA GLY A 98 -3.37 -10.38 -11.36
C GLY A 98 -1.90 -10.42 -11.82
N LEU A 99 -0.99 -9.76 -11.09
CA LEU A 99 0.43 -9.67 -11.37
C LEU A 99 1.19 -10.73 -10.55
N PRO A 100 1.36 -11.97 -11.04
CA PRO A 100 1.98 -13.04 -10.25
C PRO A 100 3.44 -12.71 -9.91
N MET A 101 3.90 -13.29 -8.79
CA MET A 101 5.31 -13.28 -8.40
C MET A 101 6.19 -13.79 -9.55
N PRO A 102 7.35 -13.15 -9.84
CA PRO A 102 8.27 -13.63 -10.86
C PRO A 102 8.82 -15.02 -10.52
N GLY A 103 8.92 -15.91 -11.52
CA GLY A 103 9.44 -17.25 -11.30
C GLY A 103 9.17 -18.17 -12.49
N LYS A 104 9.62 -19.43 -12.39
CA LYS A 104 9.26 -20.46 -13.38
C LYS A 104 7.80 -20.84 -13.19
N GLY A 105 7.00 -20.74 -14.25
CA GLY A 105 5.57 -21.02 -14.17
C GLY A 105 4.83 -19.99 -13.32
N ARG A 106 3.84 -20.45 -12.55
CA ARG A 106 3.09 -19.63 -11.59
C ARG A 106 3.38 -20.17 -10.19
N PRO A 107 4.22 -19.50 -9.37
CA PRO A 107 4.60 -19.99 -8.06
C PRO A 107 3.38 -20.26 -7.17
N HIS A 108 3.43 -21.33 -6.39
CA HIS A 108 2.37 -21.79 -5.50
C HIS A 108 2.92 -21.97 -4.08
N LEU A 109 2.09 -21.77 -3.06
CA LEU A 109 2.39 -21.95 -1.64
C LEU A 109 3.09 -23.28 -1.30
N ARG A 110 2.83 -24.36 -2.05
CA ARG A 110 3.48 -25.66 -1.84
C ARG A 110 4.97 -25.62 -2.16
N ASP A 111 5.37 -24.73 -3.07
CA ASP A 111 6.75 -24.57 -3.51
C ASP A 111 7.60 -24.00 -2.37
N LEU A 112 7.00 -23.19 -1.47
CA LEU A 112 7.66 -22.63 -0.29
C LEU A 112 8.11 -23.69 0.73
N LEU A 113 7.64 -24.94 0.61
CA LEU A 113 8.12 -26.06 1.43
C LEU A 113 9.49 -26.58 0.99
N HIS A 114 9.91 -26.22 -0.23
CA HIS A 114 11.09 -26.77 -0.89
C HIS A 114 12.04 -25.69 -1.38
N GLU A 115 11.53 -24.50 -1.66
CA GLU A 115 12.27 -23.39 -2.24
C GLU A 115 12.13 -22.14 -1.37
N ALA A 116 13.29 -21.59 -1.00
CA ALA A 116 13.43 -20.28 -0.38
C ALA A 116 13.08 -19.19 -1.42
N ILE A 117 12.25 -18.22 -1.03
CA ILE A 117 11.89 -17.06 -1.88
C ILE A 117 12.63 -15.79 -1.47
N GLU A 118 13.52 -15.89 -0.49
CA GLU A 118 14.42 -14.82 -0.09
C GLU A 118 15.23 -14.34 -1.30
N GLU A 119 15.50 -13.03 -1.34
CA GLU A 119 16.25 -12.35 -2.41
C GLU A 119 15.65 -12.46 -3.82
N HIS A 120 14.44 -13.00 -3.97
CA HIS A 120 13.74 -12.99 -5.24
C HIS A 120 13.36 -11.54 -5.65
N PRO A 121 13.42 -11.23 -6.95
CA PRO A 121 13.02 -9.93 -7.44
C PRO A 121 11.51 -9.72 -7.22
N ILE A 122 11.16 -8.58 -6.61
CA ILE A 122 9.77 -8.17 -6.41
C ILE A 122 9.23 -7.59 -7.71
N ARG A 123 8.04 -8.03 -8.14
CA ARG A 123 7.35 -7.42 -9.28
C ARG A 123 6.85 -6.02 -8.93
N VAL A 124 7.38 -5.02 -9.63
CA VAL A 124 6.99 -3.61 -9.47
C VAL A 124 6.14 -3.12 -10.65
N ALA A 125 5.22 -2.20 -10.36
CA ALA A 125 4.40 -1.48 -11.34
C ALA A 125 4.03 -0.08 -10.81
N ASP A 126 3.29 0.71 -11.58
CA ASP A 126 2.96 2.10 -11.23
C ASP A 126 2.31 2.25 -9.84
N HIS A 127 1.45 1.31 -9.43
CA HIS A 127 0.81 1.37 -8.11
C HIS A 127 1.82 1.32 -6.95
N CYS A 128 3.03 0.76 -7.14
CA CYS A 128 4.06 0.70 -6.10
C CYS A 128 4.48 2.09 -5.60
N TYR A 129 4.33 3.14 -6.41
CA TYR A 129 4.56 4.52 -5.96
C TYR A 129 3.61 4.91 -4.81
N GLY A 130 2.40 4.33 -4.73
CA GLY A 130 1.50 4.52 -3.60
C GLY A 130 2.04 3.99 -2.27
N CYS A 131 2.86 2.93 -2.31
CA CYS A 131 3.50 2.34 -1.13
C CYS A 131 4.76 3.11 -0.69
N THR A 132 5.35 3.90 -1.59
CA THR A 132 6.62 4.62 -1.36
C THR A 132 6.45 6.13 -1.30
N ALA A 133 5.25 6.66 -1.56
CA ALA A 133 4.99 8.09 -1.58
C ALA A 133 4.76 8.67 -0.17
N GLY A 134 5.56 9.68 0.19
CA GLY A 134 5.34 10.58 1.31
C GLY A 134 5.05 9.88 2.65
N GLN A 135 4.07 10.44 3.38
CA GLN A 135 3.71 10.05 4.75
C GLN A 135 2.69 8.92 4.85
N GLY A 136 2.56 8.07 3.82
CA GLY A 136 1.55 7.04 3.78
C GLY A 136 2.05 5.79 3.06
N SER A 137 3.07 5.13 3.62
CA SER A 137 3.43 3.79 3.16
C SER A 137 2.26 2.87 3.46
N SER A 138 1.57 2.41 2.41
CA SER A 138 0.38 1.60 2.54
C SER A 138 0.73 0.35 3.35
N CYS A 139 0.09 0.27 4.52
CA CYS A 139 0.07 -0.82 5.49
C CYS A 139 1.10 -0.76 6.63
N GLY A 140 2.18 0.02 6.53
CA GLY A 140 3.10 0.31 7.66
C GLY A 140 2.81 1.62 8.40
N GLY A 141 2.10 2.55 7.76
CA GLY A 141 2.02 3.95 8.19
C GLY A 141 3.27 4.74 7.81
N ALA A 142 3.28 6.05 8.06
CA ALA A 142 4.53 6.79 8.15
C ALA A 142 5.22 6.43 9.47
N LEU A 143 6.48 6.01 9.40
CA LEU A 143 7.36 5.84 10.56
C LEU A 143 8.24 7.07 10.72
#